data_AF-A0A1B6G5H3-F1
#
_entry.id   AF-A0A1B6G5H3-F1
#
_cell.length_a   1.000
_cell.length_b   1.000
_cell.length_c   1.000
_cell.angle_alpha   90.00
_cell.angle_beta   90.00
_cell.angle_gamma   90.00
#
_symmetry.space_group_name_H-M   'P 1'
#
loop_
_entity.id
_entity.type
_entity.pdbx_description
1 polymer ?
#
loop_
_entity_poly.entity_id
_entity_poly.type
_entity_poly.pdbx_seq_one_letter_code
_entity_poly.pdbx_strand_id
1 'polypeptide(L)'
;TSSLLLYLDESEVRRIVANCQRVLEYLAIVEVIDSMDDLVQFLKDLSPCLAQMAREVTARAAELTYRPHAQALERHLSQVKTLAPILICAVKNYVHVLLADGAGGKQLGNAAENRDYLAKRMSSETNEIVRVLQLTSSDDAAMMAEVAENGDDSMAVLRKCLNMMQNKVT
;
A
#
# COMPACT_ATOMS: atom_id res chain seq x y z
N THR A 1 11.36 -10.79 -31.14
CA THR A 1 10.46 -11.55 -30.24
C THR A 1 10.37 -10.97 -28.83
N SER A 2 11.39 -10.26 -28.32
CA SER A 2 11.37 -9.64 -26.98
C SER A 2 10.28 -8.56 -26.77
N SER A 3 10.00 -7.70 -27.76
CA SER A 3 9.05 -6.58 -27.60
C SER A 3 7.60 -7.00 -27.33
N LEU A 4 7.12 -8.09 -27.94
CA LEU A 4 5.75 -8.58 -27.70
C LEU A 4 5.56 -9.10 -26.27
N LEU A 5 6.59 -9.76 -25.72
CA LEU A 5 6.56 -10.25 -24.34
C LEU A 5 6.54 -9.10 -23.33
N LEU A 6 7.28 -8.01 -23.61
CA LEU A 6 7.23 -6.80 -22.79
C LEU A 6 5.83 -6.16 -22.80
N TYR A 7 5.18 -6.04 -23.96
CA TYR A 7 3.82 -5.51 -24.03
C TYR A 7 2.79 -6.36 -23.28
N LEU A 8 2.93 -7.69 -23.34
CA LEU A 8 2.07 -8.62 -22.58
C LEU A 8 2.29 -8.44 -21.08
N ASP A 9 3.55 -8.40 -20.63
CA ASP A 9 3.91 -8.18 -19.23
C ASP A 9 3.35 -6.84 -18.70
N GLU A 10 3.55 -5.75 -19.44
CA GLU A 10 3.01 -4.45 -19.07
C GLU A 10 1.47 -4.46 -19.01
N SER A 11 0.81 -5.16 -19.94
CA SER A 11 -0.65 -5.27 -19.94
C SER A 11 -1.17 -6.01 -18.72
N GLU A 12 -0.44 -7.04 -18.28
CA GLU A 12 -0.73 -7.77 -17.06
C GLU A 12 -0.52 -6.88 -15.82
N VAL A 13 0.61 -6.17 -15.74
CA VAL A 13 0.89 -5.22 -14.66
C VAL A 13 -0.22 -4.17 -14.56
N ARG A 14 -0.64 -3.57 -15.68
CA ARG A 14 -1.75 -2.61 -15.71
C ARG A 14 -3.05 -3.21 -15.18
N ARG A 15 -3.35 -4.46 -15.51
CA ARG A 15 -4.54 -5.17 -15.03
C ARG A 15 -4.49 -5.37 -13.50
N ILE A 16 -3.35 -5.77 -12.95
CA ILE A 16 -3.17 -5.96 -11.50
C ILE A 16 -3.28 -4.62 -10.77
N VAL A 17 -2.65 -3.57 -11.30
CA VAL A 17 -2.72 -2.20 -10.75
C VAL A 17 -4.16 -1.69 -10.72
N ALA A 18 -4.95 -1.94 -11.77
CA ALA A 18 -6.37 -1.56 -11.78
C ALA A 18 -7.16 -2.25 -10.66
N ASN A 19 -6.85 -3.51 -10.34
CA ASN A 19 -7.49 -4.20 -9.21
C ASN A 19 -7.06 -3.63 -7.85
N CYS A 20 -5.81 -3.18 -7.70
CA CYS A 20 -5.37 -2.45 -6.52
C CYS A 20 -6.10 -1.10 -6.38
N GLN A 21 -6.29 -0.37 -7.49
CA GLN A 21 -7.01 0.91 -7.50
C GLN A 21 -8.48 0.75 -7.07
N ARG A 22 -9.14 -0.32 -7.50
CA ARG A 22 -10.50 -0.65 -7.02
C ARG A 22 -10.56 -0.82 -5.51
N VAL A 23 -9.56 -1.45 -4.89
CA VAL A 23 -9.49 -1.56 -3.43
C VAL A 23 -9.32 -0.17 -2.79
N LEU A 24 -8.49 0.70 -3.36
CA LEU A 24 -8.31 2.09 -2.89
C LEU A 24 -9.62 2.90 -2.98
N GLU A 25 -10.39 2.74 -4.05
CA GLU A 25 -11.70 3.38 -4.21
C GLU A 25 -12.67 2.98 -3.09
N TYR A 26 -12.74 1.69 -2.75
CA TYR A 26 -13.54 1.25 -1.60
C TYR A 26 -12.98 1.77 -0.27
N LEU A 27 -11.66 1.83 -0.09
CA LEU A 27 -11.09 2.40 1.13
C LEU A 27 -11.40 3.89 1.32
N ALA A 28 -11.60 4.63 0.22
CA ALA A 28 -11.96 6.05 0.28
C ALA A 28 -13.37 6.30 0.87
N ILE A 29 -14.30 5.34 0.73
CA ILE A 29 -15.67 5.48 1.26
C ILE A 29 -15.79 5.08 2.74
N VAL A 30 -14.72 4.57 3.36
CA VAL A 30 -14.76 4.10 4.75
C VAL A 30 -15.18 5.20 5.73
N GLU A 31 -14.80 6.45 5.45
CA GLU A 31 -15.05 7.56 6.35
C GLU A 31 -16.54 7.95 6.49
N VAL A 32 -17.35 7.61 5.47
CA VAL A 32 -18.78 7.93 5.39
C VAL A 32 -19.69 6.79 5.83
N ILE A 33 -19.15 5.63 6.20
CA ILE A 33 -19.95 4.51 6.70
C ILE A 33 -20.45 4.84 8.13
N ASP A 34 -21.75 5.03 8.27
CA ASP A 34 -22.41 5.42 9.52
C ASP A 34 -23.48 4.42 10.00
N SER A 35 -23.80 3.39 9.20
CA SER A 35 -24.77 2.35 9.56
C SER A 35 -24.20 0.92 9.43
N MET A 36 -24.87 -0.04 10.08
CA MET A 36 -24.50 -1.46 9.97
C MET A 36 -24.84 -2.04 8.60
N ASP A 37 -25.90 -1.56 7.97
CA ASP A 37 -26.30 -2.00 6.63
C ASP A 37 -25.26 -1.57 5.60
N ASP A 38 -24.74 -0.34 5.71
CA ASP A 38 -23.66 0.17 4.86
C ASP A 38 -22.37 -0.61 5.09
N LEU A 39 -22.03 -0.94 6.34
CA LEU A 39 -20.88 -1.79 6.63
C LEU A 39 -21.03 -3.20 6.00
N VAL A 40 -22.22 -3.79 6.06
CA VAL A 40 -22.50 -5.08 5.43
C VAL A 40 -22.36 -4.98 3.90
N GLN A 41 -22.85 -3.90 3.30
CA GLN A 41 -22.73 -3.67 1.87
C GLN A 41 -21.27 -3.47 1.45
N PHE A 42 -20.53 -2.62 2.18
CA PHE A 42 -19.09 -2.43 2.01
C PHE A 42 -18.32 -3.76 2.06
N LEU A 43 -18.65 -4.64 3.01
CA LEU A 43 -18.02 -5.96 3.11
C LEU A 43 -18.29 -6.85 1.90
N LYS A 44 -19.53 -6.86 1.39
CA LYS A 44 -19.91 -7.63 0.19
C LYS A 44 -19.13 -7.18 -1.04
N ASP A 45 -18.86 -5.89 -1.15
CA ASP A 45 -18.22 -5.30 -2.32
C ASP A 45 -16.68 -5.34 -2.24
N LEU A 46 -16.12 -5.10 -1.05
CA LEU A 46 -14.67 -5.08 -0.82
C LEU A 46 -14.07 -6.50 -0.81
N SER A 47 -14.73 -7.46 -0.17
CA SER A 47 -14.13 -8.80 0.07
C SER A 47 -13.73 -9.53 -1.23
N PRO A 48 -14.56 -9.54 -2.29
CA PRO A 48 -14.17 -10.10 -3.58
C PRO A 48 -12.97 -9.38 -4.21
N CYS A 49 -12.95 -8.05 -4.14
CA CYS A 49 -11.88 -7.22 -4.70
C CYS A 49 -10.54 -7.48 -3.98
N LEU A 50 -10.55 -7.54 -2.65
CA LEU A 50 -9.38 -7.89 -1.84
C LEU A 50 -8.87 -9.30 -2.16
N ALA A 51 -9.77 -10.28 -2.27
CA ALA A 51 -9.40 -11.65 -2.59
C ALA A 51 -8.77 -11.73 -3.98
N GLN A 52 -9.31 -11.01 -4.97
CA GLN A 52 -8.74 -10.94 -6.32
C GLN A 52 -7.37 -10.29 -6.32
N MET A 53 -7.23 -9.10 -5.74
CA MET A 53 -5.94 -8.40 -5.64
C MET A 53 -4.90 -9.30 -4.95
N ALA A 54 -5.26 -9.95 -3.84
CA ALA A 54 -4.35 -10.82 -3.12
C ALA A 54 -3.84 -12.00 -3.96
N ARG A 55 -4.72 -12.63 -4.75
CA ARG A 55 -4.32 -13.73 -5.65
C ARG A 55 -3.37 -13.24 -6.73
N GLU A 56 -3.70 -12.14 -7.39
CA GLU A 56 -2.92 -11.63 -8.51
C GLU A 56 -1.54 -11.09 -8.09
N VAL A 57 -1.47 -10.36 -6.97
CA VAL A 57 -0.19 -9.89 -6.41
C VAL A 57 0.67 -11.07 -5.96
N THR A 58 0.07 -12.12 -5.40
CA THR A 58 0.80 -13.35 -5.03
C THR A 58 1.37 -14.05 -6.26
N ALA A 59 0.56 -14.18 -7.32
CA ALA A 59 1.00 -14.77 -8.59
C ALA A 59 2.16 -13.97 -9.19
N ARG A 60 2.03 -12.64 -9.24
CA ARG A 60 3.08 -11.77 -9.76
C ARG A 60 4.37 -11.86 -8.96
N ALA A 61 4.30 -11.88 -7.63
CA ALA A 61 5.49 -12.03 -6.79
C ALA A 61 6.23 -13.36 -7.03
N ALA A 62 5.51 -14.43 -7.39
CA ALA A 62 6.11 -15.73 -7.73
C ALA A 62 6.80 -15.74 -9.11
N GLU A 63 6.35 -14.90 -10.04
CA GLU A 63 6.90 -14.77 -11.40
C GLU A 63 8.13 -13.84 -11.47
N LEU A 64 8.24 -12.88 -10.54
CA LEU A 64 9.34 -11.93 -10.51
C LEU A 64 10.69 -12.62 -10.25
N THR A 65 11.62 -12.43 -11.18
CA THR A 65 13.01 -12.89 -11.05
C THR A 65 13.81 -12.07 -10.04
N TYR A 66 13.55 -10.76 -9.98
CA TYR A 66 14.20 -9.87 -9.01
C TYR A 66 13.55 -10.01 -7.63
N ARG A 67 14.21 -10.78 -6.76
CA ARG A 67 13.70 -11.18 -5.45
C ARG A 67 13.36 -10.03 -4.49
N PRO A 68 14.09 -8.90 -4.43
CA PRO A 68 13.71 -7.78 -3.56
C PRO A 68 12.31 -7.22 -3.84
N HIS A 69 11.90 -7.14 -5.11
CA HIS A 69 10.54 -6.71 -5.47
C HIS A 69 9.49 -7.75 -5.07
N ALA A 70 9.75 -9.03 -5.33
CA ALA A 70 8.88 -10.11 -4.90
C ALA A 70 8.64 -10.07 -3.38
N GLN A 71 9.70 -9.95 -2.58
CA GLN A 71 9.62 -9.87 -1.12
C GLN A 71 8.89 -8.60 -0.65
N ALA A 72 9.09 -7.47 -1.33
CA ALA A 72 8.35 -6.24 -1.02
C ALA A 72 6.85 -6.43 -1.26
N LEU A 73 6.44 -7.00 -2.41
CA LEU A 73 5.04 -7.31 -2.71
C LEU A 73 4.43 -8.24 -1.67
N GLU A 74 5.12 -9.34 -1.32
CA GLU A 74 4.66 -10.28 -0.29
C GLU A 74 4.46 -9.61 1.07
N ARG A 75 5.40 -8.74 1.48
CA ARG A 75 5.33 -8.00 2.74
C ARG A 75 4.14 -7.04 2.76
N HIS A 76 3.99 -6.18 1.75
CA HIS A 76 2.90 -5.21 1.69
C HIS A 76 1.53 -5.92 1.61
N LEU A 77 1.44 -6.99 0.82
CA LEU A 77 0.23 -7.81 0.77
C LEU A 77 -0.11 -8.46 2.12
N SER A 78 0.89 -8.94 2.86
CA SER A 78 0.69 -9.49 4.21
C SER A 78 0.15 -8.44 5.19
N GLN A 79 0.65 -7.21 5.11
CA GLN A 79 0.13 -6.10 5.91
C GLN A 79 -1.32 -5.78 5.56
N VAL A 80 -1.67 -5.70 4.26
CA VAL A 80 -3.07 -5.51 3.83
C VAL A 80 -3.99 -6.61 4.37
N LYS A 81 -3.57 -7.89 4.27
CA LYS A 81 -4.35 -9.03 4.82
C LYS A 81 -4.56 -8.93 6.33
N THR A 82 -3.56 -8.42 7.05
CA THR A 82 -3.64 -8.21 8.51
C THR A 82 -4.54 -7.04 8.86
N LEU A 83 -4.44 -5.93 8.13
CA LEU A 83 -5.21 -4.70 8.37
C LEU A 83 -6.69 -4.86 8.02
N ALA A 84 -7.05 -5.64 7.01
CA ALA A 84 -8.43 -5.79 6.54
C ALA A 84 -9.43 -6.16 7.66
N PRO A 85 -9.27 -7.25 8.44
CA PRO A 85 -10.17 -7.56 9.54
C PRO A 85 -10.15 -6.52 10.67
N ILE A 86 -9.00 -5.89 10.93
CA ILE A 86 -8.84 -4.87 11.96
C ILE A 86 -9.64 -3.62 11.59
N LEU A 87 -9.56 -3.19 10.32
CA LEU A 87 -10.33 -2.08 9.79
C LEU A 87 -11.84 -2.34 9.88
N ILE A 88 -12.28 -3.54 9.49
CA ILE A 88 -13.69 -3.94 9.58
C ILE A 88 -14.20 -3.82 11.03
N CYS A 89 -13.41 -4.32 11.99
CA CYS A 89 -13.72 -4.19 13.42
C CYS A 89 -13.75 -2.72 13.88
N ALA A 90 -12.85 -1.88 13.39
CA ALA A 90 -12.81 -0.46 13.74
C ALA A 90 -14.03 0.31 13.21
N VAL A 91 -14.45 0.06 11.95
CA VAL A 91 -15.68 0.63 11.37
C VAL A 91 -16.90 0.17 12.18
N LYS A 92 -16.99 -1.13 12.49
CA LYS A 92 -18.07 -1.66 13.33
C LYS A 92 -18.15 -0.97 14.69
N ASN A 93 -17.00 -0.76 15.34
CA ASN A 93 -16.94 -0.06 16.61
C ASN A 93 -17.37 1.41 16.48
N TYR A 94 -16.95 2.09 15.42
CA TYR A 94 -17.41 3.45 15.12
C TYR A 94 -18.94 3.54 15.00
N VAL A 95 -19.55 2.67 14.18
CA VAL A 95 -21.02 2.63 14.01
C VAL A 95 -21.73 2.36 15.34
N HIS A 96 -21.24 1.42 16.14
CA HIS A 96 -21.81 1.18 17.47
C HIS A 96 -21.73 2.40 18.39
N VAL A 97 -20.60 3.10 18.42
CA VAL A 97 -20.42 4.29 19.26
C VAL A 97 -21.29 5.44 18.75
N LEU A 98 -21.45 5.57 17.43
CA LEU A 98 -22.31 6.59 16.81
C LEU A 98 -23.79 6.41 17.20
N LEU A 99 -24.26 5.16 17.25
CA LEU A 99 -25.65 4.82 17.58
C LEU A 99 -25.93 4.67 19.08
N ALA A 100 -24.90 4.70 19.93
CA ALA A 100 -25.06 4.54 21.37
C ALA A 100 -25.61 5.82 22.02
N ASP A 101 -26.75 5.69 22.72
CA ASP A 101 -27.29 6.78 23.53
C ASP A 101 -26.29 7.24 24.59
N GLY A 102 -26.01 8.54 24.63
CA GLY A 102 -25.08 9.16 25.60
C GLY A 102 -23.60 9.10 25.22
N ALA A 103 -23.25 8.67 24.00
CA ALA A 103 -21.87 8.77 23.51
C ALA A 103 -21.41 10.24 23.49
N GLY A 104 -20.41 10.56 24.29
CA GLY A 104 -19.80 11.89 24.28
C GLY A 104 -18.97 12.10 23.02
N GLY A 105 -18.87 13.35 22.54
CA GLY A 105 -18.12 13.70 21.33
C GLY A 105 -16.66 13.21 21.33
N LYS A 106 -16.05 13.03 22.51
CA LYS A 106 -14.69 12.46 22.66
C LYS A 106 -14.62 10.97 22.28
N GLN A 107 -15.61 10.15 22.66
CA GLN A 107 -15.61 8.72 22.33
C GLN A 107 -15.84 8.50 20.84
N LEU A 108 -16.77 9.26 20.26
CA LEU A 108 -17.03 9.23 18.83
C LEU A 108 -15.80 9.70 18.03
N GLY A 109 -15.14 10.78 18.47
CA GLY A 109 -13.90 11.27 17.85
C GLY A 109 -12.78 10.23 17.86
N ASN A 110 -12.52 9.58 18.99
CA ASN A 110 -11.51 8.52 19.08
C ASN A 110 -11.81 7.33 18.17
N ALA A 111 -13.09 6.94 18.06
CA ALA A 111 -13.49 5.83 17.19
C ALA A 111 -13.31 6.18 15.71
N ALA A 112 -13.68 7.41 15.31
CA ALA A 112 -13.47 7.92 13.96
C ALA A 112 -11.98 8.00 13.62
N GLU A 113 -11.15 8.57 14.50
CA GLU A 113 -9.71 8.70 14.27
C GLU A 113 -9.03 7.32 14.09
N ASN A 114 -9.40 6.32 14.90
CA ASN A 114 -8.88 4.97 14.76
C ASN A 114 -9.27 4.32 13.43
N ARG A 115 -10.55 4.46 13.01
CA ARG A 115 -11.04 3.99 11.71
C ARG A 115 -10.25 4.64 10.57
N ASP A 116 -10.12 5.96 10.59
CA ASP A 116 -9.49 6.74 9.52
C ASP A 116 -7.98 6.45 9.45
N TYR A 117 -7.32 6.27 10.59
CA TYR A 117 -5.92 5.82 10.66
C TYR A 117 -5.74 4.46 9.97
N LEU A 118 -6.59 3.48 10.29
CA LEU A 118 -6.51 2.13 9.71
C LEU A 118 -6.80 2.15 8.20
N ALA A 119 -7.78 2.94 7.75
CA ALA A 119 -8.07 3.12 6.33
C ALA A 119 -6.86 3.71 5.60
N LYS A 120 -6.27 4.80 6.12
CA LYS A 120 -5.06 5.42 5.56
C LYS A 120 -3.87 4.47 5.54
N ARG A 121 -3.67 3.71 6.63
CA ARG A 121 -2.59 2.73 6.73
C ARG A 121 -2.72 1.63 5.67
N MET A 122 -3.92 1.08 5.49
CA MET A 122 -4.19 0.05 4.49
C MET A 122 -4.08 0.60 3.05
N SER A 123 -4.53 1.83 2.82
CA SER A 123 -4.34 2.53 1.54
C SER A 123 -2.86 2.75 1.23
N SER A 124 -2.04 3.10 2.23
CA SER A 124 -0.59 3.25 2.06
C SER A 124 0.08 1.94 1.65
N GLU A 125 -0.24 0.82 2.30
CA GLU A 125 0.28 -0.49 1.91
C GLU A 125 -0.17 -0.91 0.50
N THR A 126 -1.41 -0.58 0.13
CA THR A 126 -1.93 -0.85 -1.22
C THR A 126 -1.25 0.02 -2.29
N ASN A 127 -0.93 1.27 -1.98
CA ASN A 127 -0.15 2.14 -2.88
C ASN A 127 1.31 1.66 -3.03
N GLU A 128 1.92 1.12 -1.98
CA GLU A 128 3.26 0.52 -2.11
C GLU A 128 3.23 -0.73 -3.02
N ILE A 129 2.17 -1.53 -2.99
CA ILE A 129 1.98 -2.62 -3.96
C ILE A 129 1.95 -2.06 -5.40
N VAL A 130 1.14 -1.02 -5.65
CA VAL A 130 1.06 -0.37 -6.97
C VAL A 130 2.43 0.14 -7.41
N ARG A 131 3.16 0.82 -6.52
CA ARG A 131 4.50 1.35 -6.79
C ARG A 131 5.46 0.23 -7.19
N VAL A 132 5.53 -0.85 -6.41
CA VAL A 132 6.45 -1.97 -6.67
C VAL A 132 6.08 -2.72 -7.97
N LEU A 133 4.79 -2.89 -8.27
CA LEU A 133 4.34 -3.50 -9.54
C LEU A 133 4.80 -2.73 -10.77
N GLN A 134 4.98 -1.41 -10.63
CA GLN A 134 5.39 -0.51 -11.71
C GLN A 134 6.90 -0.28 -11.79
N LEU A 135 7.69 -0.83 -10.87
CA LEU A 135 9.15 -0.79 -10.98
C LEU A 135 9.60 -1.70 -12.14
N THR A 136 10.27 -1.11 -13.13
CA THR A 136 10.91 -1.90 -14.18
C THR A 136 12.31 -2.30 -13.71
N SER A 137 12.65 -3.58 -13.83
CA SER A 137 14.00 -4.08 -13.48
C SER A 137 15.10 -3.48 -14.38
N SER A 138 14.72 -2.93 -15.53
CA SER A 138 15.60 -2.20 -16.43
C SER A 138 16.04 -0.85 -15.85
N ASP A 139 15.14 -0.12 -15.17
CA ASP A 139 15.47 1.15 -14.53
C ASP A 139 16.36 0.96 -13.30
N ASP A 140 16.13 -0.10 -12.50
CA ASP A 140 17.00 -0.41 -11.36
C ASP A 140 18.38 -0.91 -11.80
N ALA A 141 18.47 -1.70 -12.87
CA ALA A 141 19.76 -2.14 -13.40
C ALA A 141 20.55 -0.97 -14.01
N ALA A 142 19.87 -0.06 -14.73
CA ALA A 142 20.48 1.15 -15.28
C ALA A 142 20.89 2.13 -14.17
N MET A 143 20.04 2.36 -13.17
CA MET A 143 20.35 3.20 -12.01
C MET A 143 21.45 2.59 -11.15
N MET A 144 21.48 1.28 -10.93
CA MET A 144 22.57 0.59 -10.23
C MET A 144 23.87 0.62 -11.04
N ALA A 145 23.82 0.58 -12.37
CA ALA A 145 24.99 0.79 -13.21
C ALA A 145 25.48 2.24 -13.14
N GLU A 146 24.59 3.24 -13.22
CA GLU A 146 24.95 4.65 -13.04
C GLU A 146 25.47 4.96 -11.64
N VAL A 147 24.93 4.32 -10.60
CA VAL A 147 25.43 4.41 -9.22
C VAL A 147 26.72 3.60 -9.03
N ALA A 148 26.95 2.51 -9.77
CA ALA A 148 28.24 1.84 -9.75
C ALA A 148 29.33 2.69 -10.45
N GLU A 149 28.96 3.44 -11.48
CA GLU A 149 29.86 4.36 -12.19
C GLU A 149 30.08 5.69 -11.44
N ASN A 150 29.06 6.23 -10.75
CA ASN A 150 29.09 7.57 -10.11
C ASN A 150 28.87 7.57 -8.58
N GLY A 151 28.70 6.40 -7.96
CA GLY A 151 28.28 6.27 -6.55
C GLY A 151 29.37 6.56 -5.54
N ASP A 152 30.64 6.45 -5.95
CA ASP A 152 31.78 6.80 -5.09
C ASP A 152 31.79 8.31 -4.80
N ASP A 153 31.45 9.12 -5.80
CA ASP A 153 31.31 10.59 -5.67
C ASP A 153 30.08 10.97 -4.83
N SER A 154 28.96 10.28 -5.02
CA SER A 154 27.71 10.58 -4.29
C SER A 154 27.83 10.26 -2.79
N MET A 155 28.45 9.13 -2.43
CA MET A 155 28.70 8.75 -1.04
C MET A 155 29.79 9.62 -0.39
N ALA A 156 30.81 10.05 -1.14
CA ALA A 156 31.81 11.00 -0.69
C ALA A 156 31.20 12.38 -0.37
N VAL A 157 30.29 12.87 -1.21
CA VAL A 157 29.56 14.13 -0.97
C VAL A 157 28.67 14.03 0.27
N LEU A 158 27.91 12.94 0.44
CA LEU A 158 27.09 12.72 1.63
C LEU A 158 27.93 12.67 2.91
N ARG A 159 29.07 11.96 2.92
CA ARG A 159 30.00 11.94 4.06
C ARG A 159 30.58 13.32 4.36
N LYS A 160 30.93 14.09 3.33
CA LYS A 160 31.44 15.46 3.48
C LYS A 160 30.39 16.38 4.09
N CYS A 161 29.14 16.31 3.63
CA CYS A 161 28.02 17.04 4.21
C CYS A 161 27.78 16.67 5.68
N LEU A 162 27.83 15.38 6.01
CA LEU A 162 27.67 14.89 7.38
C LEU A 162 28.75 15.43 8.33
N ASN A 163 30.01 15.39 7.89
CA ASN A 163 31.14 15.91 8.66
C ASN A 163 31.06 17.44 8.83
N MET A 164 30.61 18.16 7.81
CA MET A 164 30.39 19.61 7.90
C MET A 164 29.26 19.98 8.87
N MET A 165 28.22 19.15 9.00
CA MET A 165 27.15 19.36 9.98
C MET A 165 27.64 19.08 11.40
N GLN A 166 28.41 17.99 11.61
CA GLN A 166 28.93 17.64 12.93
C GLN A 166 29.90 18.69 13.47
N ASN A 167 30.76 19.25 12.62
CA ASN A 167 31.72 20.29 13.01
C ASN A 167 31.10 21.66 13.28
N LYS A 168 29.83 21.89 12.92
CA LYS A 168 29.10 23.15 13.20
C LYS A 168 28.25 23.10 14.47
N VAL A 169 28.14 21.94 15.13
CA VAL A 169 27.37 21.74 16.37
C VAL A 169 28.27 21.75 17.63
N THR A 170 29.57 22.02 17.45
CA THR A 170 30.56 22.32 18.50
C THR A 170 31.04 23.74 18.34
#